data_AF-A0A9P6KCS3-F1
#
_entry.id   AF-A0A9P6KCS3-F1
#
_cell.length_a   1.000
_cell.length_b   1.000
_cell.length_c   1.000
_cell.angle_alpha   90.00
_cell.angle_beta   90.00
_cell.angle_gamma   90.00
#
_symmetry.space_group_name_H-M   'P 1'
#
loop_
_entity.id
_entity.type
_entity.pdbx_description
1 polymer ?
#
loop_
_entity_poly.entity_id
_entity_poly.type
_entity_poly.pdbx_seq_one_letter_code
_entity_poly.pdbx_strand_id
1 'polypeptide(L)'
;MVQSVIPMAATTTFILLAVSLTKNALVQAAAAVFTSCTIPSTVAFTFDHGPYVYLRGIVSTLDNAGTKGTFFFTGSDYGCIYEQETAEAVNFTYANGHQIALQA
;
A
#
# COMPACT_ATOMS: atom_id res chain seq x y z
N MET A 1 25.37 68.53 -6.16
CA MET A 1 25.66 68.31 -4.71
C MET A 1 24.76 67.17 -4.27
N VAL A 2 25.36 66.10 -3.74
CA VAL A 2 24.78 64.77 -3.53
C VAL A 2 23.57 64.80 -2.59
N GLN A 3 22.44 64.19 -3.00
CA GLN A 3 21.35 63.84 -2.08
C GLN A 3 21.76 62.60 -1.28
N SER A 4 21.89 62.76 0.04
CA SER A 4 22.20 61.71 0.99
C SER A 4 20.90 61.04 1.47
N VAL A 5 20.92 59.71 1.48
CA VAL A 5 19.88 58.79 1.96
C VAL A 5 20.06 58.49 3.44
N ILE A 6 18.98 58.37 4.22
CA ILE A 6 18.90 57.50 5.42
C ILE A 6 17.45 56.97 5.54
N PRO A 7 17.22 55.65 5.67
CA PRO A 7 15.89 55.04 5.69
C PRO A 7 15.31 55.01 7.13
N MET A 8 14.00 55.19 7.26
CA MET A 8 13.29 54.96 8.51
C MET A 8 12.77 53.52 8.53
N ALA A 9 13.29 52.73 9.46
CA ALA A 9 13.04 51.30 9.60
C ALA A 9 11.54 50.99 9.80
N ALA A 10 10.96 50.19 8.91
CA ALA A 10 9.66 49.57 9.13
C ALA A 10 9.86 48.37 10.08
N THR A 11 9.40 48.50 11.33
CA THR A 11 9.38 47.41 12.29
C THR A 11 8.27 46.44 11.92
N THR A 12 8.63 45.35 11.24
CA THR A 12 7.72 44.24 10.94
C THR A 12 7.53 43.40 12.20
N THR A 13 6.41 43.59 12.90
CA THR A 13 6.02 42.73 14.03
C THR A 13 5.68 41.34 13.50
N PHE A 14 6.53 40.35 13.75
CA PHE A 14 6.24 38.95 13.51
C PHE A 14 5.25 38.45 14.59
N ILE A 15 3.99 38.25 14.22
CA ILE A 15 3.03 37.54 15.08
C ILE A 15 3.35 36.04 14.96
N LEU A 16 3.92 35.44 16.00
CA LEU A 16 3.97 33.99 16.11
C LEU A 16 2.56 33.47 16.34
N LEU A 17 1.93 32.93 15.29
CA LEU A 17 0.73 32.12 15.44
C LEU A 17 1.18 30.76 16.01
N ALA A 18 1.04 30.59 17.32
CA ALA A 18 1.21 29.28 17.94
C ALA A 18 0.04 28.38 17.48
N VAL A 19 0.23 27.63 16.40
CA VAL A 19 -0.68 26.56 16.00
C VAL A 19 -0.58 25.48 17.07
N SER A 20 -1.60 25.42 17.93
CA SER A 20 -1.75 24.31 18.87
C SER A 20 -2.02 23.05 18.06
N LEU A 21 -1.02 22.16 17.98
CA LEU A 21 -1.20 20.84 17.39
C LEU A 21 -2.07 20.02 18.36
N THR A 22 -3.38 20.06 18.18
CA THR A 22 -4.27 19.11 18.86
C THR A 22 -3.91 17.74 18.32
N LYS A 23 -3.22 16.93 19.14
CA LYS A 23 -3.09 15.48 18.91
C LYS A 23 -4.48 14.87 19.06
N ASN A 24 -5.33 15.02 18.06
CA ASN A 24 -6.44 14.12 17.90
C ASN A 24 -5.79 12.76 17.67
N ALA A 25 -5.77 11.93 18.70
CA ALA A 25 -5.62 10.50 18.51
C ALA A 25 -6.75 10.13 17.54
N LEU A 26 -6.39 9.90 16.28
CA LEU A 26 -7.31 9.37 15.30
C LEU A 26 -7.76 8.03 15.88
N VAL A 27 -8.95 7.99 16.47
CA VAL A 27 -9.66 6.73 16.63
C VAL A 27 -9.95 6.29 15.20
N GLN A 28 -9.02 5.52 14.64
CA GLN A 28 -9.19 4.93 13.33
C GLN A 28 -10.48 4.11 13.40
N ALA A 29 -11.47 4.48 12.58
CA ALA A 29 -12.67 3.67 12.46
C ALA A 29 -12.25 2.24 12.09
N ALA A 30 -12.92 1.25 12.69
CA ALA A 30 -12.69 -0.14 12.34
C ALA A 30 -12.89 -0.32 10.82
N ALA A 31 -12.00 -1.09 10.18
CA ALA A 31 -12.13 -1.40 8.77
C ALA A 31 -13.45 -2.16 8.52
N ALA A 32 -14.08 -1.89 7.37
CA ALA A 32 -15.21 -2.69 6.93
C ALA A 32 -14.74 -4.11 6.57
N VAL A 33 -15.47 -5.12 7.04
CA VAL A 33 -15.20 -6.52 6.70
C VAL A 33 -16.01 -6.90 5.47
N PHE A 34 -15.33 -7.40 4.44
CA PHE A 34 -15.96 -7.90 3.22
C PHE A 34 -15.90 -9.43 3.22
N THR A 35 -17.07 -10.07 3.17
CA THR A 35 -17.20 -11.54 3.19
C THR A 35 -17.89 -12.11 1.96
N SER A 36 -18.33 -11.26 1.03
CA SER A 36 -19.05 -11.67 -0.18
C SER A 36 -18.70 -10.80 -1.38
N CYS A 37 -18.72 -11.37 -2.58
CA CYS A 37 -18.69 -10.62 -3.82
C CYS A 37 -19.97 -9.79 -4.00
N THR A 38 -19.86 -8.63 -4.64
CA THR A 38 -21.01 -7.76 -4.98
C THR A 38 -21.56 -8.03 -6.37
N ILE A 39 -20.76 -8.63 -7.26
CA ILE A 39 -21.19 -9.04 -8.59
C ILE A 39 -21.81 -10.45 -8.48
N PRO A 40 -23.07 -10.64 -8.93
CA PRO A 40 -23.71 -11.95 -8.92
C PRO A 40 -22.91 -13.01 -9.68
N SER A 41 -23.07 -14.28 -9.30
CA SER A 41 -22.42 -15.43 -9.96
C SER A 41 -20.89 -15.32 -10.05
N THR A 42 -20.27 -14.61 -9.10
CA THR A 42 -18.82 -14.43 -9.02
C THR A 42 -18.26 -15.21 -7.84
N VAL A 43 -17.11 -15.85 -8.04
CA VAL A 43 -16.29 -16.41 -6.97
C VAL A 43 -14.93 -15.71 -7.01
N ALA A 44 -14.38 -15.40 -5.84
CA ALA A 44 -13.03 -14.86 -5.71
C ALA A 44 -12.13 -15.92 -5.09
N PHE A 45 -11.13 -16.40 -5.85
CA PHE A 45 -10.09 -17.26 -5.31
C PHE A 45 -9.07 -16.40 -4.55
N THR A 46 -8.90 -16.69 -3.26
CA THR A 46 -7.96 -15.99 -2.38
C THR A 46 -6.95 -16.98 -1.79
N PHE A 47 -5.69 -16.58 -1.73
CA PHE A 47 -4.59 -17.37 -1.17
C PHE A 47 -3.81 -16.53 -0.16
N ASP A 48 -3.59 -17.09 1.03
CA ASP A 48 -2.98 -16.42 2.18
C ASP A 48 -1.57 -16.97 2.46
N HIS A 49 -0.80 -16.25 3.27
CA HIS A 49 0.49 -16.60 3.88
C HIS A 49 1.68 -16.76 2.93
N GLY A 50 1.48 -16.65 1.62
CA GLY A 50 2.59 -16.67 0.66
C GLY A 50 3.55 -15.48 0.83
N PRO A 51 4.60 -15.39 0.00
CA PRO A 51 4.96 -16.30 -1.08
C PRO A 51 5.66 -17.57 -0.57
N TYR A 52 5.43 -18.69 -1.26
CA TYR A 52 6.14 -19.93 -1.01
C TYR A 52 6.34 -20.71 -2.31
N VAL A 53 7.04 -21.85 -2.24
CA VAL A 53 7.49 -22.64 -3.42
C VAL A 53 6.36 -23.04 -4.38
N TYR A 54 5.10 -23.07 -3.92
CA TYR A 54 3.94 -23.43 -4.74
C TYR A 54 3.34 -22.27 -5.55
N LEU A 55 3.75 -21.02 -5.30
CA LEU A 55 3.10 -19.83 -5.85
C LEU A 55 3.00 -19.86 -7.38
N ARG A 56 4.11 -20.14 -8.07
CA ARG A 56 4.13 -20.18 -9.55
C ARG A 56 3.23 -21.28 -10.10
N GLY A 57 3.18 -22.45 -9.45
CA GLY A 57 2.31 -23.55 -9.85
C GLY A 57 0.82 -23.21 -9.70
N ILE A 58 0.45 -22.52 -8.62
CA ILE A 58 -0.92 -22.03 -8.41
C ILE A 58 -1.29 -21.01 -9.49
N VAL A 59 -0.43 -20.02 -9.74
CA VAL A 59 -0.64 -19.01 -10.79
C VAL A 59 -0.83 -19.66 -12.15
N SER A 60 0.07 -20.55 -12.57
CA SER A 60 -0.05 -21.26 -13.85
C SER A 60 -1.32 -22.11 -13.93
N THR A 61 -1.79 -22.68 -12.82
CA THR A 61 -3.05 -23.44 -12.80
C THR A 61 -4.25 -22.53 -13.06
N LEU A 62 -4.30 -21.36 -12.42
CA LEU A 62 -5.37 -20.37 -12.63
C LEU A 62 -5.34 -19.83 -14.06
N ASP A 63 -4.15 -19.49 -14.57
CA ASP A 63 -3.97 -18.99 -15.93
C ASP A 63 -4.41 -20.00 -16.98
N ASN A 64 -4.03 -21.28 -16.82
CA ASN A 64 -4.44 -22.35 -17.72
C ASN A 64 -5.97 -22.59 -17.68
N ALA A 65 -6.61 -22.31 -16.55
CA ALA A 65 -8.07 -22.34 -16.42
C ALA A 65 -8.75 -21.05 -16.91
N GLY A 66 -7.99 -20.05 -17.38
CA GLY A 66 -8.52 -18.77 -17.85
C GLY A 66 -9.12 -17.90 -16.74
N THR A 67 -8.69 -18.10 -15.48
CA THR A 67 -9.22 -17.37 -14.31
C THR A 67 -8.12 -16.63 -13.55
N LYS A 68 -8.52 -15.75 -12.63
CA LYS A 68 -7.62 -14.94 -11.80
C LYS A 68 -7.89 -15.17 -10.32
N GLY A 69 -6.93 -14.73 -9.51
CA GLY A 69 -6.93 -14.90 -8.07
C GLY A 69 -6.32 -13.69 -7.38
N THR A 70 -6.54 -13.61 -6.07
CA THR A 70 -5.96 -12.59 -5.18
C THR A 70 -5.03 -13.27 -4.19
N PHE A 71 -3.81 -12.78 -4.08
CA PHE A 71 -2.79 -13.33 -3.18
C PHE A 71 -2.48 -12.33 -2.08
N PHE A 72 -2.74 -12.72 -0.83
CA PHE A 72 -2.40 -11.96 0.36
C PHE A 72 -1.05 -12.46 0.89
N PHE A 73 -0.01 -11.66 0.70
CA PHE A 73 1.35 -12.04 1.08
C PHE A 73 1.73 -11.51 2.44
N THR A 74 2.41 -12.34 3.24
CA THR A 74 3.09 -11.93 4.46
C THR A 74 4.53 -11.52 4.12
N GLY A 75 5.08 -10.54 4.84
CA GLY A 75 6.43 -10.03 4.54
C GLY A 75 7.54 -11.07 4.68
N SER A 76 7.51 -11.88 5.74
CA SER A 76 8.49 -12.94 6.00
C SER A 76 7.90 -14.03 6.90
N ASP A 77 7.03 -14.86 6.33
CA ASP A 77 6.50 -16.07 6.99
C ASP A 77 7.20 -17.32 6.42
N TYR A 78 6.55 -18.06 5.52
CA TYR A 78 7.13 -19.22 4.84
C TYR A 78 8.22 -18.86 3.82
N GLY A 79 8.21 -17.61 3.35
CA GLY A 79 9.22 -17.02 2.49
C GLY A 79 9.27 -15.52 2.69
N CYS A 80 10.44 -14.91 2.51
CA CYS A 80 10.58 -13.46 2.57
C CYS A 80 10.29 -12.85 1.19
N ILE A 81 9.40 -11.86 1.10
CA ILE A 81 9.02 -11.24 -0.19
C ILE A 81 10.18 -10.52 -0.90
N TYR A 82 11.32 -10.33 -0.21
CA TYR A 82 12.51 -9.66 -0.73
C TYR A 82 13.65 -10.61 -1.10
N GLU A 83 13.52 -11.92 -0.83
CA GLU A 83 14.46 -12.91 -1.35
C GLU A 83 14.26 -13.07 -2.86
N GLN A 84 15.34 -13.36 -3.60
CA GLN A 84 15.30 -13.28 -5.06
C GLN A 84 14.21 -14.18 -5.67
N GLU A 85 14.16 -15.46 -5.28
CA GLU A 85 13.22 -16.43 -5.87
C GLU A 85 11.75 -16.08 -5.58
N THR A 86 11.45 -15.73 -4.33
CA THR A 86 10.10 -15.33 -3.89
C THR A 86 9.70 -13.98 -4.49
N ALA A 87 10.60 -13.01 -4.57
CA ALA A 87 10.35 -11.73 -5.23
C ALA A 87 10.06 -11.92 -6.73
N GLU A 88 10.82 -12.80 -7.41
CA GLU A 88 10.56 -13.18 -8.80
C GLU A 88 9.18 -13.85 -8.94
N ALA A 89 8.79 -14.73 -8.01
CA ALA A 89 7.48 -15.37 -8.01
C ALA A 89 6.33 -14.38 -7.75
N VAL A 90 6.50 -13.41 -6.85
CA VAL A 90 5.54 -12.33 -6.58
C VAL A 90 5.39 -11.44 -7.83
N ASN A 91 6.51 -11.05 -8.44
CA ASN A 91 6.50 -10.26 -9.69
C ASN A 91 5.84 -11.03 -10.84
N PHE A 92 6.12 -12.34 -10.96
CA PHE A 92 5.45 -13.21 -11.93
C PHE A 92 3.93 -13.26 -11.70
N THR A 93 3.50 -13.38 -10.44
CA THR A 93 2.08 -13.38 -10.07
C THR A 93 1.39 -12.09 -10.52
N TYR A 94 1.97 -10.94 -10.20
CA TYR A 94 1.46 -9.64 -10.60
C TYR A 94 1.46 -9.45 -12.13
N ALA A 95 2.55 -9.83 -12.80
CA ALA A 95 2.68 -9.69 -14.25
C ALA A 95 1.67 -10.54 -15.05
N ASN A 96 1.20 -11.67 -14.49
CA ASN A 96 0.13 -12.47 -15.08
C ASN A 96 -1.29 -11.93 -14.76
N GLY A 97 -1.40 -10.75 -14.15
CA GLY A 97 -2.68 -10.07 -13.93
C GLY A 97 -3.46 -10.56 -12.71
N HIS A 98 -2.80 -11.23 -11.77
CA HIS A 98 -3.39 -11.54 -10.47
C HIS A 98 -3.30 -10.32 -9.53
N GLN A 99 -4.27 -10.20 -8.62
CA GLN A 99 -4.21 -9.17 -7.59
C GLN A 99 -3.27 -9.63 -6.47
N ILE A 100 -2.46 -8.70 -5.96
CA ILE A 100 -1.61 -8.92 -4.80
C ILE A 100 -1.98 -7.92 -3.70
N ALA A 101 -1.92 -8.34 -2.46
CA ALA A 101 -2.23 -7.53 -1.30
C ALA A 101 -1.37 -7.95 -0.10
N LEU A 102 -1.35 -7.11 0.94
CA LEU A 102 -0.69 -7.41 2.20
C LEU A 102 -1.60 -8.30 3.06
N GLN A 103 -1.00 -9.32 3.67
CA GLN A 103 -1.56 -9.97 4.85
C GLN A 103 -0.90 -9.38 6.10
N ALA A 104 -1.72 -8.69 6.90
CA ALA A 104 -1.30 -8.04 8.14
C ALA A 104 -1.32 -9.00 9.33
#